data_AF-A0A5Y7AJG7-F1
#
_entry.id   AF-A0A5Y7AJG7-F1
#
_cell.length_a   1.000
_cell.length_b   1.000
_cell.length_c   1.000
_cell.angle_alpha   90.00
_cell.angle_beta   90.00
_cell.angle_gamma   90.00
#
_symmetry.space_group_name_H-M   'P 1'
#
loop_
_entity.id
_entity.type
_entity.pdbx_description
1 polymer ?
#
loop_
_entity_poly.entity_id
_entity_poly.type
_entity_poly.pdbx_seq_one_letter_code
_entity_poly.pdbx_strand_id
1 'polypeptide(L)'
;MNLYNCDEITFSYTKTSFEELKGFLEKKANLDSLNQLSVGEFDFMSVFESDDMKIPQVYRSENALKALFFPCQTTQGTVMVCNIKDGWETLRHQLSGVIKHGFYSFRLDGEKTADVMNSLTYSENMTKTRVVYSMTDPQWKFYQRGDKLWFEDESYYNNRIIRKRMNKIILTEYCKKLKLDIDSDVFWNVSGETMLFTRCYK
;
A
#
# COMPACT_ATOMS: atom_id res chain seq x y z
N MET A 1 13.99 -8.69 -3.29
CA MET A 1 12.72 -9.45 -3.23
C MET A 1 11.66 -8.68 -3.99
N ASN A 2 10.91 -9.33 -4.87
CA ASN A 2 9.82 -8.70 -5.61
C ASN A 2 8.47 -9.06 -4.96
N LEU A 3 7.83 -8.08 -4.32
CA LEU A 3 6.60 -8.31 -3.56
C LEU A 3 5.40 -8.60 -4.45
N TYR A 4 5.46 -8.29 -5.75
CA TYR A 4 4.40 -8.67 -6.69
C TYR A 4 4.26 -10.19 -6.84
N ASN A 5 5.31 -10.95 -6.51
CA ASN A 5 5.26 -12.42 -6.54
C ASN A 5 4.66 -13.03 -5.27
N CYS A 6 4.32 -12.22 -4.26
CA CYS A 6 3.58 -12.68 -3.09
C CYS A 6 2.13 -13.06 -3.48
N ASP A 7 1.57 -14.00 -2.74
CA ASP A 7 0.17 -14.41 -2.84
C ASP A 7 -0.75 -13.30 -2.31
N GLU A 8 -0.32 -12.55 -1.30
CA GLU A 8 -1.03 -11.37 -0.79
C GLU A 8 -0.04 -10.25 -0.47
N ILE A 9 -0.29 -9.07 -1.02
CA ILE A 9 0.47 -7.87 -0.65
C ILE A 9 -0.39 -6.61 -0.73
N THR A 10 -0.26 -5.76 0.29
CA THR A 10 -0.74 -4.39 0.31
C THR A 10 0.43 -3.42 0.33
N PHE A 11 0.43 -2.46 -0.58
CA PHE A 11 1.39 -1.36 -0.57
C PHE A 11 0.69 -0.04 -0.87
N SER A 12 1.40 1.06 -0.67
CA SER A 12 0.89 2.39 -0.98
C SER A 12 1.93 3.25 -1.67
N TYR A 13 1.47 4.22 -2.44
CA TYR A 13 2.30 5.17 -3.17
C TYR A 13 1.71 6.57 -3.03
N THR A 14 2.59 7.57 -2.89
CA THR A 14 2.24 8.98 -3.04
C THR A 14 3.28 9.68 -3.91
N LYS A 15 2.86 10.71 -4.63
CA LYS A 15 3.76 11.59 -5.40
C LYS A 15 4.63 12.46 -4.48
N THR A 16 4.28 12.54 -3.21
CA THR A 16 5.07 13.26 -2.20
C THR A 16 6.48 12.69 -2.14
N SER A 17 7.47 13.57 -2.18
CA SER A 17 8.88 13.18 -2.18
C SER A 17 9.27 12.51 -0.85
N PHE A 18 10.33 11.69 -0.91
CA PHE A 18 10.86 11.00 0.26
C PHE A 18 11.26 11.98 1.37
N GLU A 19 11.98 13.05 1.03
CA GLU A 19 12.41 14.09 1.97
C GLU A 19 11.24 14.86 2.61
N GLU A 20 10.21 15.17 1.82
CA GLU A 20 9.02 15.84 2.35
C GLU A 20 8.28 14.93 3.35
N LEU A 21 8.12 13.64 3.02
CA LEU A 21 7.54 12.67 3.95
C LEU A 21 8.39 12.47 5.20
N LYS A 22 9.71 12.47 5.08
CA LYS A 22 10.65 12.38 6.21
C LYS A 22 10.39 13.48 7.23
N GLY A 23 10.32 14.74 6.79
CA GLY A 23 10.01 15.86 7.68
C GLY A 23 8.66 15.73 8.39
N PHE A 24 7.64 15.12 7.76
CA PHE A 24 6.36 14.84 8.42
C PHE A 24 6.45 13.71 9.45
N LEU A 25 7.15 12.62 9.12
CA LEU A 25 7.32 11.49 10.02
C LEU A 25 8.19 11.85 11.24
N GLU A 26 9.23 12.66 11.06
CA GLU A 26 10.06 13.19 12.16
C GLU A 26 9.22 13.99 13.15
N LYS A 27 8.41 14.94 12.65
CA LYS A 27 7.46 15.69 13.49
C LYS A 27 6.51 14.76 14.24
N LYS A 28 6.02 13.72 13.58
CA LYS A 28 5.09 12.75 14.18
C LYS A 28 5.75 11.88 15.25
N ALA A 29 7.00 11.49 15.06
CA ALA A 29 7.78 10.75 16.05
C ALA A 29 8.04 11.63 17.30
N ASN A 30 8.37 12.90 17.11
CA ASN A 30 8.63 13.83 18.21
C ASN A 30 7.38 14.16 19.05
N LEU A 31 6.17 13.99 18.51
CA LEU A 31 4.91 14.31 19.20
C LEU A 31 4.37 13.18 20.09
N ASP A 32 4.82 11.94 19.90
CA ASP A 32 4.31 10.78 20.63
C ASP A 32 5.44 9.76 20.80
N SER A 33 5.83 9.51 22.06
CA SER A 33 6.94 8.63 22.41
C SER A 33 6.76 7.18 21.99
N LEU A 34 5.54 6.77 21.63
CA LEU A 34 5.29 5.44 21.05
C LEU A 34 5.71 5.35 19.59
N ASN A 35 5.82 6.49 18.89
CA ASN A 35 6.26 6.55 17.51
C ASN A 35 7.78 6.68 17.47
N GLN A 36 8.41 5.90 16.60
CA GLN A 36 9.84 6.00 16.34
C GLN A 36 10.06 6.07 14.84
N LEU A 37 11.05 6.87 14.43
CA LEU A 37 11.50 6.95 13.06
C LEU A 37 12.99 6.67 13.02
N SER A 38 13.37 5.67 12.25
CA SER A 38 14.75 5.36 11.92
C SER A 38 14.99 5.63 10.44
N VAL A 39 16.09 6.29 10.12
CA VAL A 39 16.52 6.61 8.75
C VAL A 39 17.81 5.86 8.49
N GLY A 40 17.89 5.14 7.37
CA GLY A 40 19.06 4.32 7.05
C GLY A 40 18.76 3.30 5.95
N GLU A 41 19.57 2.25 5.87
CA GLU A 41 19.37 1.15 4.92
C GLU A 41 18.53 0.04 5.59
N PHE A 42 17.24 0.04 5.31
CA PHE A 42 16.29 -0.97 5.75
C PHE A 42 15.67 -1.64 4.53
N ASP A 43 15.28 -2.89 4.68
CA ASP A 43 14.63 -3.68 3.65
C ASP A 43 13.28 -4.23 4.12
N PHE A 44 12.65 -5.06 3.30
CA PHE A 44 11.39 -5.68 3.64
C PHE A 44 11.46 -6.62 4.86
N MET A 45 12.61 -7.24 5.14
CA MET A 45 12.80 -8.10 6.30
C MET A 45 12.82 -7.30 7.60
N SER A 46 13.11 -6.00 7.52
CA SER A 46 13.00 -5.07 8.66
C SER A 46 11.54 -4.81 9.08
N VAL A 47 10.59 -5.08 8.18
CA VAL A 47 9.15 -4.84 8.38
C VAL A 47 8.39 -6.12 8.72
N PHE A 48 8.57 -7.16 7.91
CA PHE A 48 7.69 -8.33 7.96
C PHE A 48 7.91 -9.19 9.19
N GLU A 49 6.81 -9.78 9.67
CA GLU A 49 6.77 -10.66 10.85
C GLU A 49 6.36 -12.09 10.49
N SER A 50 5.89 -12.32 9.26
CA SER A 50 5.48 -13.64 8.79
C SER A 50 6.69 -14.48 8.41
N ASP A 51 6.68 -15.75 8.83
CA ASP A 51 7.63 -16.76 8.35
C ASP A 51 7.33 -17.22 6.91
N ASP A 52 6.10 -16.99 6.42
CA ASP A 52 5.71 -17.28 5.04
C ASP A 52 5.81 -16.02 4.18
N MET A 53 6.88 -15.96 3.37
CA MET A 53 7.14 -14.84 2.46
C MET A 53 6.16 -14.74 1.28
N LYS A 54 5.29 -15.73 1.06
CA LYS A 54 4.17 -15.57 0.11
C LYS A 54 3.06 -14.70 0.68
N ILE A 55 2.93 -14.64 2.01
CA ILE A 55 1.96 -13.82 2.73
C ILE A 55 2.74 -13.07 3.81
N PRO A 56 3.60 -12.11 3.43
CA PRO A 56 4.57 -11.51 4.34
C PRO A 56 3.91 -10.57 5.38
N GLN A 57 2.69 -10.11 5.09
CA GLN A 57 1.92 -9.23 5.96
C GLN A 57 0.98 -10.04 6.84
N VAL A 58 0.99 -9.74 8.14
CA VAL A 58 0.14 -10.38 9.15
C VAL A 58 -1.18 -9.63 9.31
N TYR A 59 -2.23 -10.27 9.82
CA TYR A 59 -3.47 -9.55 10.13
C TYR A 59 -3.32 -8.64 11.36
N ARG A 60 -2.51 -9.07 12.32
CA ARG A 60 -2.23 -8.35 13.56
C ARG A 60 -0.76 -8.54 13.90
N SER A 61 -0.07 -7.44 14.20
CA SER A 61 1.28 -7.50 14.75
C SER A 61 1.20 -7.69 16.26
N GLU A 62 2.09 -8.51 16.80
CA GLU A 62 2.26 -8.69 18.24
C GLU A 62 3.30 -7.74 18.83
N ASN A 63 4.17 -7.20 17.98
CA ASN A 63 5.35 -6.44 18.39
C ASN A 63 5.13 -4.93 18.29
N ALA A 64 4.81 -4.45 17.09
CA ALA A 64 4.64 -3.04 16.78
C ALA A 64 4.04 -2.88 15.38
N LEU A 65 3.31 -1.80 15.13
CA LEU A 65 3.01 -1.43 13.74
C LEU A 65 4.28 -0.89 13.09
N LYS A 66 4.63 -1.41 11.90
CA LYS A 66 5.83 -1.01 11.15
C LYS A 66 5.46 -0.58 9.73
N ALA A 67 6.10 0.47 9.25
CA ALA A 67 6.03 0.92 7.87
C ALA A 67 7.42 1.26 7.36
N LEU A 68 7.81 0.64 6.24
CA LEU A 68 8.98 1.03 5.46
C LEU A 68 8.55 1.99 4.36
N PHE A 69 9.25 3.10 4.27
CA PHE A 69 9.15 4.06 3.17
C PHE A 69 10.44 4.06 2.38
N PHE A 70 10.33 4.06 1.06
CA PHE A 70 11.48 4.14 0.16
C PHE A 70 11.13 4.94 -1.10
N PRO A 71 12.10 5.64 -1.71
CA PRO A 71 11.89 6.33 -2.98
C PRO A 71 11.45 5.36 -4.08
N CYS A 72 10.45 5.76 -4.88
CA CYS A 72 10.06 4.97 -6.04
C CYS A 72 11.14 5.10 -7.14
N GLN A 73 11.58 3.98 -7.71
CA GLN A 73 12.63 3.97 -8.73
C GLN A 73 12.09 4.24 -10.15
N THR A 74 10.80 4.01 -10.38
CA THR A 74 10.19 4.13 -11.72
C THR A 74 9.53 5.50 -11.95
N THR A 75 9.29 6.28 -10.90
CA THR A 75 8.67 7.60 -10.96
C THR A 75 9.01 8.41 -9.71
N GLN A 76 8.80 9.73 -9.73
CA GLN A 76 8.93 10.55 -8.54
C GLN A 76 7.88 10.16 -7.50
N GLY A 77 8.29 10.07 -6.23
CA GLY A 77 7.40 9.83 -5.10
C GLY A 77 7.96 8.78 -4.15
N THR A 78 7.11 8.31 -3.25
CA THR A 78 7.49 7.41 -2.16
C THR A 78 6.54 6.23 -2.09
N VAL A 79 7.11 5.03 -1.97
CA VAL A 79 6.37 3.80 -1.73
C VAL A 79 6.38 3.50 -0.24
N MET A 80 5.28 2.96 0.27
CA MET A 80 5.10 2.55 1.65
C MET A 80 4.62 1.10 1.69
N VAL A 81 5.30 0.28 2.50
CA VAL A 81 4.91 -1.11 2.79
C VAL A 81 4.84 -1.30 4.29
N CYS A 82 3.78 -1.94 4.78
CA CYS A 82 3.57 -2.20 6.20
C CYS A 82 3.69 -3.68 6.55
N ASN A 83 3.78 -3.99 7.84
CA ASN A 83 3.73 -5.36 8.34
C ASN A 83 2.31 -5.94 8.39
N ILE A 84 1.26 -5.12 8.33
CA ILE A 84 -0.13 -5.55 8.43
C ILE A 84 -0.90 -5.54 7.09
N LYS A 85 -1.78 -6.55 6.88
CA LYS A 85 -2.51 -6.77 5.60
C LYS A 85 -3.45 -5.65 5.19
N ASP A 86 -4.19 -5.08 6.14
CA ASP A 86 -5.10 -3.94 5.86
C ASP A 86 -4.32 -2.64 5.59
N GLY A 87 -2.98 -2.71 5.68
CA GLY A 87 -2.10 -1.56 5.71
C GLY A 87 -2.27 -0.77 7.00
N TRP A 88 -1.37 0.19 7.21
CA TRP A 88 -1.48 1.07 8.36
C TRP A 88 -2.42 2.24 8.05
N GLU A 89 -3.72 1.94 7.95
CA GLU A 89 -4.76 2.90 7.55
C GLU A 89 -4.75 4.18 8.37
N THR A 90 -4.57 4.08 9.68
CA THR A 90 -4.51 5.24 10.57
C THR A 90 -3.33 6.16 10.22
N LEU A 91 -2.15 5.59 9.94
CA LEU A 91 -0.99 6.37 9.52
C LEU A 91 -1.23 7.03 8.17
N ARG A 92 -1.76 6.28 7.19
CA ARG A 92 -2.11 6.82 5.86
C ARG A 92 -3.12 7.96 5.93
N HIS A 93 -4.18 7.78 6.72
CA HIS A 93 -5.20 8.80 6.93
C HIS A 93 -4.59 10.09 7.47
N GLN A 94 -3.72 10.00 8.48
CA GLN A 94 -3.03 11.15 9.05
C GLN A 94 -2.06 11.79 8.06
N LEU A 95 -1.25 11.00 7.35
CA LEU A 95 -0.32 11.50 6.35
C LEU A 95 -1.07 12.19 5.19
N SER A 96 -2.20 11.65 4.75
CA SER A 96 -3.02 12.24 3.68
C SER A 96 -3.60 13.62 4.01
N GLY A 97 -3.60 14.03 5.29
CA GLY A 97 -4.00 15.36 5.72
C GLY A 97 -2.90 16.41 5.70
N VAL A 98 -1.63 16.01 5.58
CA VAL A 98 -0.48 16.92 5.62
C VAL A 98 0.27 17.01 4.30
N ILE A 99 0.15 15.98 3.46
CA ILE A 99 0.78 15.95 2.14
C ILE A 99 -0.12 16.58 1.07
N LYS A 100 0.50 17.21 0.07
CA LYS A 100 -0.22 17.85 -1.04
C LYS A 100 -0.87 16.85 -2.01
N HIS A 101 -0.31 15.65 -2.12
CA HIS A 101 -0.75 14.62 -3.04
C HIS A 101 -1.26 13.43 -2.25
N GLY A 102 -2.49 12.97 -2.48
CA GLY A 102 -3.03 11.84 -1.75
C GLY A 102 -2.21 10.54 -1.85
N PHE A 103 -2.66 9.51 -1.11
CA PHE A 103 -2.12 8.16 -1.17
C PHE A 103 -2.98 7.27 -2.04
N TYR A 104 -2.34 6.58 -2.97
CA TYR A 104 -2.88 5.39 -3.61
C TYR A 104 -2.50 4.17 -2.77
N SER A 105 -3.46 3.32 -2.44
CA SER A 105 -3.23 2.03 -1.79
C SER A 105 -3.76 0.93 -2.66
N PHE A 106 -2.96 -0.11 -2.83
CA PHE A 106 -3.27 -1.27 -3.64
C PHE A 106 -3.15 -2.52 -2.77
N ARG A 107 -4.17 -3.38 -2.79
CA ARG A 107 -4.10 -4.75 -2.27
C ARG A 107 -4.17 -5.71 -3.45
N LEU A 108 -3.18 -6.58 -3.55
CA LEU A 108 -2.97 -7.51 -4.64
C LEU A 108 -2.99 -8.94 -4.09
N ASP A 109 -4.15 -9.57 -4.15
CA ASP A 109 -4.32 -10.97 -3.77
C ASP A 109 -4.29 -11.85 -5.03
N GLY A 110 -3.57 -12.96 -4.96
CA GLY A 110 -3.54 -14.01 -5.97
C GLY A 110 -4.84 -14.82 -6.00
N GLU A 111 -5.12 -15.48 -7.13
CA GLU A 111 -6.39 -16.22 -7.31
C GLU A 111 -6.52 -17.47 -6.42
N LYS A 112 -5.44 -17.92 -5.78
CA LYS A 112 -5.39 -19.18 -5.01
C LYS A 112 -5.54 -18.98 -3.49
N THR A 113 -5.69 -17.75 -3.03
CA THR A 113 -5.81 -17.48 -1.59
C THR A 113 -7.24 -17.75 -1.10
N ALA A 114 -7.37 -18.12 0.17
CA ALA A 114 -8.67 -18.08 0.84
C ALA A 114 -9.06 -16.60 1.02
N ASP A 115 -10.32 -16.25 0.77
CA ASP A 115 -10.84 -14.89 0.94
C ASP A 115 -10.11 -13.80 0.11
N VAL A 116 -9.90 -14.07 -1.19
CA VAL A 116 -9.26 -13.15 -2.16
C VAL A 116 -9.90 -11.77 -2.11
N MET A 117 -9.08 -10.72 -1.97
CA MET A 117 -9.47 -9.32 -2.13
C MET A 117 -8.46 -8.54 -2.99
N ASN A 118 -8.94 -7.93 -4.07
CA ASN A 118 -8.15 -6.99 -4.85
C ASN A 118 -8.77 -5.60 -4.73
N SER A 119 -8.00 -4.61 -4.27
CA SER A 119 -8.53 -3.27 -4.00
C SER A 119 -7.60 -2.13 -4.42
N LEU A 120 -8.24 -1.02 -4.78
CA LEU A 120 -7.64 0.29 -4.94
C LEU A 120 -8.38 1.28 -4.02
N THR A 121 -7.62 2.00 -3.21
CA THR A 121 -8.12 3.13 -2.42
C THR A 121 -7.28 4.36 -2.73
N TYR A 122 -7.92 5.51 -2.90
CA TYR A 122 -7.27 6.81 -2.90
C TYR A 122 -7.75 7.64 -1.71
N SER A 123 -6.79 8.16 -0.95
CA SER A 123 -7.03 8.97 0.24
C SER A 123 -6.35 10.33 0.11
N GLU A 124 -7.10 11.40 0.31
CA GLU A 124 -6.61 12.78 0.24
C GLU A 124 -7.37 13.62 1.27
N ASN A 125 -6.69 14.59 1.90
CA ASN A 125 -7.28 15.45 2.92
C ASN A 125 -8.00 14.65 4.03
N MET A 126 -7.33 13.62 4.53
CA MET A 126 -7.87 12.70 5.55
C MET A 126 -9.17 11.98 5.12
N THR A 127 -9.50 11.95 3.83
CA THR A 127 -10.74 11.36 3.34
C THR A 127 -10.45 10.27 2.33
N LYS A 128 -11.10 9.10 2.46
CA LYS A 128 -11.10 8.05 1.42
C LYS A 128 -12.01 8.49 0.28
N THR A 129 -11.47 9.26 -0.67
CA THR A 129 -12.20 9.86 -1.79
C THR A 129 -12.55 8.86 -2.89
N ARG A 130 -11.76 7.78 -3.03
CA ARG A 130 -12.10 6.65 -3.91
C ARG A 130 -11.80 5.33 -3.20
N VAL A 131 -12.76 4.41 -3.24
CA VAL A 131 -12.59 3.02 -2.79
C VAL A 131 -13.21 2.12 -3.83
N VAL A 132 -12.48 1.15 -4.35
CA VAL A 132 -12.99 0.13 -5.27
C VAL A 132 -12.32 -1.20 -4.99
N TYR A 133 -13.10 -2.27 -4.89
CA TYR A 133 -12.57 -3.61 -4.68
C TYR A 133 -13.50 -4.70 -5.19
N SER A 134 -12.92 -5.86 -5.47
CA SER A 134 -13.62 -7.13 -5.53
C SER A 134 -13.07 -8.04 -4.44
N MET A 135 -13.95 -8.71 -3.70
CA MET A 135 -13.56 -9.68 -2.68
C MET A 135 -14.47 -10.91 -2.66
N THR A 136 -14.01 -12.03 -2.13
CA THR A 136 -14.83 -13.21 -1.81
C THR A 136 -15.17 -13.24 -0.33
N ASP A 137 -16.46 -13.10 0.03
CA ASP A 137 -16.97 -13.37 1.39
C ASP A 137 -18.51 -13.45 1.41
N PRO A 138 -19.15 -14.64 1.50
CA PRO A 138 -18.67 -15.96 1.07
C PRO A 138 -18.73 -16.11 -0.47
N GLN A 139 -19.32 -15.13 -1.17
CA GLN A 139 -19.41 -15.06 -2.61
C GLN A 139 -18.68 -13.81 -3.12
N TRP A 140 -18.38 -13.77 -4.42
CA TRP A 140 -17.79 -12.60 -5.04
C TRP A 140 -18.69 -11.37 -4.89
N LYS A 141 -18.14 -10.32 -4.30
CA LYS A 141 -18.75 -8.99 -4.18
C LYS A 141 -17.85 -7.97 -4.85
N PHE A 142 -18.46 -7.01 -5.54
CA PHE A 142 -17.78 -5.82 -6.04
C PHE A 142 -18.36 -4.60 -5.34
N TYR A 143 -17.49 -3.74 -4.84
CA TYR A 143 -17.85 -2.50 -4.17
C TYR A 143 -17.10 -1.35 -4.82
N GLN A 144 -17.79 -0.21 -4.95
CA GLN A 144 -17.15 1.04 -5.29
C GLN A 144 -17.82 2.22 -4.58
N ARG A 145 -17.04 3.23 -4.24
CA ARG A 145 -17.50 4.51 -3.69
C ARG A 145 -16.56 5.63 -4.13
N GLY A 146 -17.16 6.79 -4.43
CA GLY A 146 -16.45 7.98 -4.85
C GLY A 146 -16.13 7.99 -6.35
N ASP A 147 -15.65 9.13 -6.82
CA ASP A 147 -15.43 9.37 -8.25
C ASP A 147 -14.26 8.56 -8.79
N LYS A 148 -14.43 8.04 -10.01
CA LYS A 148 -13.38 7.30 -10.72
C LYS A 148 -12.16 8.21 -10.94
N LEU A 149 -10.98 7.68 -10.67
CA LEU A 149 -9.72 8.34 -10.99
C LEU A 149 -9.48 8.29 -12.50
N TRP A 150 -8.74 9.27 -13.02
CA TRP A 150 -8.53 9.47 -14.46
C TRP A 150 -7.91 8.27 -15.21
N PHE A 151 -7.26 7.35 -14.49
CA PHE A 151 -6.62 6.16 -15.06
C PHE A 151 -7.48 4.90 -14.97
N GLU A 152 -8.60 4.92 -14.23
CA GLU A 152 -9.49 3.76 -14.11
C GLU A 152 -10.22 3.50 -15.44
N ASP A 153 -10.48 2.23 -15.75
CA ASP A 153 -11.28 1.81 -16.90
C ASP A 153 -12.64 1.27 -16.42
N GLU A 154 -13.70 2.02 -16.73
CA GLU A 154 -15.06 1.68 -16.32
C GLU A 154 -15.60 0.41 -16.99
N SER A 155 -15.06 0.00 -18.15
CA SER A 155 -15.52 -1.20 -18.83
C SER A 155 -15.34 -2.46 -17.97
N TYR A 156 -14.29 -2.50 -17.13
CA TYR A 156 -14.07 -3.58 -16.18
C TYR A 156 -15.18 -3.67 -15.14
N TYR A 157 -15.69 -2.54 -14.64
CA TYR A 157 -16.67 -2.49 -13.54
C TYR A 157 -18.04 -3.03 -13.96
N ASN A 158 -18.32 -2.98 -15.26
CA ASN A 158 -19.54 -3.49 -15.87
C ASN A 158 -19.47 -4.97 -16.26
N ASN A 159 -18.34 -5.66 -16.02
CA ASN A 159 -18.20 -7.07 -16.38
C ASN A 159 -19.25 -7.94 -15.67
N ARG A 160 -19.87 -8.89 -16.39
CA ARG A 160 -20.85 -9.81 -15.79
C ARG A 160 -20.24 -10.69 -14.69
N ILE A 161 -18.95 -11.04 -14.82
CA ILE A 161 -18.24 -11.87 -13.85
C ILE A 161 -17.58 -10.94 -12.82
N ILE A 162 -18.06 -10.98 -11.57
CA ILE A 162 -17.64 -10.05 -10.50
C ILE A 162 -16.12 -10.10 -10.23
N ARG A 163 -15.51 -11.29 -10.21
CA ARG A 163 -14.04 -11.45 -10.06
C ARG A 163 -13.21 -10.80 -11.17
N LYS A 164 -13.83 -10.49 -12.31
CA LYS A 164 -13.21 -9.79 -13.44
C LYS A 164 -13.40 -8.27 -13.39
N ARG A 165 -14.10 -7.73 -12.37
CA ARG A 165 -14.31 -6.28 -12.21
C ARG A 165 -13.15 -5.57 -11.54
N MET A 166 -12.45 -6.28 -10.66
CA MET A 166 -11.22 -5.85 -10.02
C MET A 166 -10.40 -7.08 -9.67
N ASN A 167 -9.16 -7.14 -10.13
CA ASN A 167 -8.23 -8.25 -9.87
C ASN A 167 -6.79 -7.75 -10.02
N LYS A 168 -5.83 -8.61 -9.69
CA LYS A 168 -4.40 -8.30 -9.73
C LYS A 168 -3.95 -7.76 -11.09
N ILE A 169 -4.44 -8.32 -12.21
CA ILE A 169 -4.08 -7.87 -13.57
C ILE A 169 -4.55 -6.42 -13.81
N ILE A 170 -5.81 -6.12 -13.49
CA ILE A 170 -6.38 -4.77 -13.64
C ILE A 170 -5.62 -3.76 -12.76
N LEU A 171 -5.29 -4.14 -11.52
CA LEU A 171 -4.51 -3.30 -10.62
C LEU A 171 -3.09 -3.05 -11.14
N THR A 172 -2.45 -4.05 -11.76
CA THR A 172 -1.17 -3.88 -12.46
C THR A 172 -1.28 -2.89 -13.61
N GLU A 173 -2.33 -2.96 -14.42
CA GLU A 173 -2.59 -1.99 -15.50
C GLU A 173 -2.77 -0.56 -14.94
N TYR A 174 -3.51 -0.42 -13.85
CA TYR A 174 -3.69 0.88 -13.19
C TYR A 174 -2.39 1.43 -12.62
N CYS A 175 -1.57 0.57 -12.00
CA CYS A 175 -0.24 0.94 -11.53
C CYS A 175 0.65 1.41 -12.69
N LYS A 176 0.63 0.73 -13.85
CA LYS A 176 1.37 1.15 -15.04
C LYS A 176 0.94 2.51 -15.56
N LYS A 177 -0.36 2.84 -15.54
CA LYS A 177 -0.85 4.19 -15.88
C LYS A 177 -0.35 5.27 -14.90
N LEU A 178 -0.04 4.89 -13.66
CA LEU A 178 0.63 5.74 -12.67
C LEU A 178 2.16 5.73 -12.78
N LYS A 179 2.74 5.04 -13.77
CA LYS A 179 4.19 4.79 -13.93
C LYS A 179 4.81 3.97 -12.77
N LEU A 180 4.01 3.12 -12.15
CA LEU A 180 4.43 2.15 -11.14
C LEU A 180 4.52 0.78 -11.82
N ASP A 181 5.74 0.35 -12.16
CA ASP A 181 5.97 -0.91 -12.87
C ASP A 181 6.07 -2.08 -11.88
N ILE A 182 4.97 -2.36 -11.20
CA ILE A 182 4.95 -3.25 -10.03
C ILE A 182 5.28 -4.71 -10.35
N ASP A 183 5.18 -5.16 -11.58
CA ASP A 183 5.59 -6.51 -12.01
C ASP A 183 7.09 -6.62 -12.31
N SER A 184 7.84 -5.51 -12.24
CA SER A 184 9.29 -5.46 -12.41
C SER A 184 10.03 -5.48 -11.08
N ASP A 185 11.17 -6.17 -11.04
CA ASP A 185 12.08 -6.19 -9.88
C ASP A 185 12.61 -4.78 -9.55
N VAL A 186 12.71 -3.90 -10.55
CA VAL A 186 13.20 -2.52 -10.37
C VAL A 186 12.29 -1.72 -9.44
N PHE A 187 10.97 -1.91 -9.52
CA PHE A 187 10.02 -1.20 -8.67
C PHE A 187 10.19 -1.56 -7.19
N TRP A 188 10.49 -2.83 -6.90
CA TRP A 188 10.68 -3.36 -5.55
C TRP A 188 12.12 -3.30 -5.07
N ASN A 189 13.03 -2.71 -5.86
CA ASN A 189 14.41 -2.55 -5.45
C ASN A 189 14.52 -1.46 -4.38
N VAL A 190 14.56 -1.88 -3.12
CA VAL A 190 14.85 -1.03 -1.99
C VAL A 190 16.36 -0.80 -1.96
N SER A 191 16.79 0.39 -2.39
CA SER A 191 18.21 0.77 -2.42
C SER A 191 18.39 2.21 -1.94
N GLY A 192 19.54 2.47 -1.32
CA GLY A 192 19.84 3.76 -0.71
C GLY A 192 19.12 4.00 0.61
N GLU A 193 18.95 5.28 0.96
CA GLU A 193 18.30 5.69 2.20
C GLU A 193 16.79 5.36 2.19
N THR A 194 16.32 4.82 3.30
CA THR A 194 14.93 4.43 3.57
C THR A 194 14.53 4.90 4.96
N MET A 195 13.22 4.87 5.24
CA MET A 195 12.69 5.19 6.56
C MET A 195 11.90 4.01 7.11
N LEU A 196 12.27 3.56 8.31
CA LEU A 196 11.47 2.63 9.10
C LEU A 196 10.72 3.42 10.18
N PHE A 197 9.41 3.55 10.02
CA PHE A 197 8.53 4.13 11.02
C PHE A 197 7.85 3.03 11.81
N THR A 198 7.94 3.09 13.14
CA THR A 198 7.34 2.12 14.03
C THR A 198 6.43 2.79 15.05
N ARG A 199 5.40 2.06 15.49
CA ARG A 199 4.59 2.42 16.64
C ARG A 199 4.48 1.23 17.59
N CYS A 200 5.08 1.37 18.75
CA CYS A 200 5.01 0.36 19.81
C CYS A 200 3.60 0.30 20.41
N TYR A 201 3.18 -0.89 20.82
CA TYR A 201 2.02 -1.05 21.69
C TYR A 201 2.37 -0.61 23.11
N LYS A 202 1.38 -0.04 23.83
CA LYS A 202 1.51 0.27 25.27
C LYS A 202 1.32 -0.98 26.11
#